data_AF-A0A946ZAY7-F1
#
_entry.id   AF-A0A946ZAY7-F1
#
_cell.length_a   1.000
_cell.length_b   1.000
_cell.length_c   1.000
_cell.angle_alpha   90.00
_cell.angle_beta   90.00
_cell.angle_gamma   90.00
#
_symmetry.space_group_name_H-M   'P 1'
#
loop_
_entity.id
_entity.type
_entity.pdbx_description
1 polymer ?
#
loop_
_entity_poly.entity_id
_entity_poly.type
_entity_poly.pdbx_seq_one_letter_code
_entity_poly.pdbx_strand_id
1 'polypeptide(L)'
;DVQELDEVTVTRKGRKSQQELAMEYRVNPDLIRTAFGIIDARIAPGLVRVVSGDDIAPIGLCILDVIRNQFTGVWAVGDCQRGGYVVMRGLGSVSNPRVAIYDVDGQIFSQAPIWLDVNNIKRMAIVSSLTYGARYGSVGGGGVIIINTVGGQAALSKITDLARLRHNYIKESVPGEEELVEDKPVYLNELYRANQLQDAVNVFDKYSNQYSASPYFFMDMYAYFSSRSDGDQMADKILKDNKAKIDGNPVLLKGLAYMLEENGKNKEALEVYKEVFILRPHYSQSYLDLARAYREAGEIGKSANIYARYKYLLEEEFLFRSNEFGKILQHESDNLLSVDGRKIGKRVQNILTDPFVDGTTRVVFEWNDSEAEFELQFVNPGGQYYTWKHTYAASEDRIADEKDKGYSIAEYVIDKNLQGTWTVNAKYLGNKSLTPTYLKVTVYAPYGDRTQRRQVRQYKLFLKDVNQKLFTLSNGSSVVAR
;
A
#
# COMPACT_ATOMS: atom_id res chain seq x y z
N ASP A 1 -24.73 -6.12 -8.07
CA ASP A 1 -23.85 -6.17 -9.25
C ASP A 1 -23.53 -4.78 -9.74
N VAL A 2 -22.30 -4.35 -9.50
CA VAL A 2 -21.34 -3.68 -10.43
C VAL A 2 -20.00 -3.69 -9.69
N GLN A 3 -19.01 -4.37 -10.28
CA GLN A 3 -17.56 -4.27 -9.98
C GLN A 3 -16.96 -3.05 -10.70
N GLU A 4 -15.76 -2.62 -10.27
CA GLU A 4 -14.82 -1.59 -10.82
C GLU A 4 -14.82 -0.23 -10.09
N LEU A 5 -13.70 0.41 -9.66
CA LEU A 5 -12.24 0.17 -9.52
C LEU A 5 -11.76 1.21 -8.45
N ASP A 6 -10.94 0.92 -7.42
CA ASP A 6 -9.47 0.80 -7.37
C ASP A 6 -8.61 2.05 -7.68
N GLU A 7 -9.21 3.24 -7.61
CA GLU A 7 -8.49 4.45 -7.19
C GLU A 7 -9.03 4.88 -5.82
N VAL A 8 -8.35 5.79 -5.12
CA VAL A 8 -8.98 6.56 -4.05
C VAL A 8 -10.03 7.52 -4.66
N THR A 9 -11.01 7.00 -5.39
CA THR A 9 -12.35 7.55 -5.26
C THR A 9 -12.85 7.07 -3.91
N VAL A 10 -12.80 7.99 -2.95
CA VAL A 10 -13.75 7.94 -1.84
C VAL A 10 -15.13 7.96 -2.49
N THR A 11 -15.64 6.79 -2.90
CA THR A 11 -17.07 6.58 -3.11
C THR A 11 -17.63 6.62 -1.71
N ARG A 12 -17.79 7.85 -1.22
CA ARG A 12 -18.62 8.20 -0.09
C ARG A 12 -19.92 7.48 -0.40
N LYS A 13 -20.21 6.37 0.27
CA LYS A 13 -21.58 5.96 0.53
C LYS A 13 -22.29 7.26 0.83
N GLY A 14 -23.21 7.70 -0.03
CA GLY A 14 -23.71 9.09 0.00
C GLY A 14 -24.20 9.49 1.40
N ARG A 15 -24.51 8.49 2.24
CA ARG A 15 -24.71 8.61 3.67
C ARG A 15 -23.66 7.84 4.46
N LYS A 16 -22.90 8.57 5.29
CA LYS A 16 -22.08 8.02 6.37
C LYS A 16 -22.97 7.33 7.41
N SER A 17 -22.50 6.24 7.98
CA SER A 17 -23.12 5.57 9.13
C SER A 17 -23.08 6.44 10.38
N GLN A 18 -23.92 6.13 11.37
CA GLN A 18 -23.92 6.84 12.66
C GLN A 18 -22.59 6.69 13.41
N GLN A 19 -21.91 5.55 13.28
CA GLN A 19 -20.58 5.33 13.86
C GLN A 19 -19.53 6.24 13.20
N GLU A 20 -19.55 6.36 11.87
CA GLU A 20 -18.65 7.27 11.14
C GLU A 20 -18.89 8.74 11.49
N LEU A 21 -20.16 9.17 11.53
CA LEU A 21 -20.51 10.54 11.95
C LEU A 21 -20.12 10.81 13.41
N ALA A 22 -20.21 9.83 14.30
CA ALA A 22 -19.79 9.96 15.68
C ALA A 22 -18.26 10.15 15.79
N MET A 23 -17.47 9.44 14.99
CA MET A 23 -16.01 9.61 14.94
C MET A 23 -15.61 11.02 14.47
N GLU A 24 -16.33 11.59 13.51
CA GLU A 24 -16.05 12.93 12.96
C GLU A 24 -16.62 14.08 13.80
N TYR A 25 -17.59 13.83 14.67
CA TYR A 25 -18.37 14.86 15.38
C TYR A 25 -17.51 15.90 16.12
N ARG A 26 -16.34 15.48 16.64
CA ARG A 26 -15.42 16.38 17.34
C ARG A 26 -14.68 17.36 16.43
N VAL A 27 -14.39 16.96 15.19
CA VAL A 27 -13.55 17.72 14.25
C VAL A 27 -14.36 18.42 13.16
N ASN A 28 -15.56 17.92 12.86
CA ASN A 28 -16.43 18.47 11.84
C ASN A 28 -17.52 19.36 12.49
N PRO A 29 -17.49 20.69 12.30
CA PRO A 29 -18.45 21.61 12.89
C PRO A 29 -19.85 21.49 12.28
N ASP A 30 -19.97 20.98 11.05
CA ASP A 30 -21.25 20.84 10.34
C ASP A 30 -22.10 19.67 10.85
N LEU A 31 -21.56 18.84 11.75
CA LEU A 31 -22.30 17.73 12.34
C LEU A 31 -23.08 18.21 13.56
N ILE A 32 -24.37 17.89 13.62
CA ILE A 32 -25.23 18.19 14.78
C ILE A 32 -25.86 16.90 15.31
N ARG A 33 -25.83 16.71 16.63
CA ARG A 33 -26.38 15.53 17.28
C ARG A 33 -27.83 15.80 17.69
N THR A 34 -28.73 14.94 17.24
CA THR A 34 -30.16 14.98 17.56
C THR A 34 -30.58 13.81 18.44
N ALA A 35 -31.81 13.85 18.94
CA ALA A 35 -32.47 12.72 19.60
C ALA A 35 -32.48 11.43 18.74
N PHE A 36 -32.36 11.54 17.42
CA PHE A 36 -32.42 10.43 16.47
C PHE A 36 -31.07 10.07 15.83
N GLY A 37 -29.97 10.62 16.36
CA GLY A 37 -28.62 10.43 15.83
C GLY A 37 -27.98 11.70 15.29
N ILE A 38 -26.76 11.57 14.78
CA ILE A 38 -25.96 12.66 14.22
C ILE A 38 -26.35 12.87 12.76
N ILE A 39 -26.48 14.12 12.36
CA ILE A 39 -26.75 14.53 10.99
C ILE A 39 -25.66 15.47 10.49
N ASP A 40 -25.35 15.41 9.20
CA ASP A 40 -24.44 16.34 8.51
C ASP A 40 -25.27 17.44 7.85
N ALA A 41 -25.16 18.67 8.37
CA ALA A 41 -25.97 19.80 7.96
C ALA A 41 -25.80 20.16 6.48
N ARG A 42 -24.64 19.85 5.86
CA ARG A 42 -24.37 20.16 4.45
C ARG A 42 -25.15 19.29 3.47
N ILE A 43 -25.45 18.05 3.86
CA ILE A 43 -26.13 17.07 3.01
C ILE A 43 -27.54 16.73 3.52
N ALA A 44 -27.95 17.35 4.62
CA ALA A 44 -29.26 17.20 5.21
C ALA A 44 -30.35 17.68 4.22
N PRO A 45 -31.46 16.93 4.02
CA PRO A 45 -32.60 17.43 3.25
C PRO A 45 -33.25 18.67 3.89
N GLY A 46 -32.99 19.84 3.28
CA GLY A 46 -33.52 21.15 3.65
C GLY A 46 -32.52 22.03 4.39
N LEU A 47 -32.95 23.23 4.78
CA LEU A 47 -32.05 24.24 5.38
C LEU A 47 -31.76 23.92 6.86
N VAL A 48 -30.55 23.43 7.11
CA VAL A 48 -29.95 23.27 8.44
C VAL A 48 -28.82 24.28 8.57
N ARG A 49 -28.98 25.25 9.47
CA ARG A 49 -27.93 26.26 9.75
C ARG A 49 -27.30 25.93 11.10
N VAL A 50 -26.01 25.62 11.10
CA VAL A 50 -25.24 25.30 12.31
C VAL A 50 -24.37 26.51 12.67
N VAL A 51 -24.29 26.79 13.97
CA VAL A 51 -23.43 27.82 14.56
C VAL A 51 -22.54 27.14 15.59
N SER A 52 -21.23 27.37 15.52
CA SER A 52 -20.28 26.86 16.52
C SER A 52 -20.44 27.64 17.83
N GLY A 53 -20.16 27.00 18.96
CA GLY A 53 -20.09 27.69 20.25
C GLY A 53 -19.10 28.85 20.26
N ASP A 54 -17.99 28.72 19.53
CA ASP A 54 -16.97 29.76 19.39
C ASP A 54 -17.48 31.02 18.66
N ASP A 55 -18.50 30.87 17.81
CA ASP A 55 -19.12 31.97 17.05
C ASP A 55 -20.27 32.64 17.84
N ILE A 56 -20.67 32.05 18.98
CA ILE A 56 -21.70 32.62 19.84
C ILE A 56 -21.05 33.68 20.74
N ALA A 57 -21.31 34.95 20.42
CA ALA A 57 -20.82 36.06 21.23
C ALA A 57 -21.24 35.91 22.71
N PRO A 58 -20.33 36.09 23.68
CA PRO A 58 -20.60 35.91 25.12
C PRO A 58 -21.54 36.98 25.73
N ILE A 59 -22.15 37.82 24.88
CA ILE A 59 -23.05 38.92 25.27
C ILE A 59 -24.49 38.41 25.46
N GLY A 60 -24.85 37.25 24.90
CA GLY A 60 -26.20 36.70 25.04
C GLY A 60 -26.48 36.18 26.46
N LEU A 61 -27.48 36.74 27.15
CA LEU A 61 -27.89 36.29 28.49
C LEU A 61 -28.59 34.92 28.48
N CYS A 62 -29.22 34.54 27.36
CA CYS A 62 -29.89 33.26 27.19
C CYS A 62 -30.02 32.88 25.71
N ILE A 63 -30.56 31.68 25.46
CA ILE A 63 -30.74 31.11 24.12
C ILE A 63 -31.53 32.00 23.14
N LEU A 64 -32.53 32.75 23.64
CA LEU A 64 -33.36 33.60 22.78
C LEU A 64 -32.56 34.76 22.19
N ASP A 65 -31.63 35.35 22.96
CA ASP A 65 -30.77 36.43 22.47
C ASP A 65 -29.73 35.94 21.47
N VAL A 66 -29.20 34.73 21.70
CA VAL A 66 -28.30 34.07 20.73
C VAL A 66 -29.02 33.91 19.39
N ILE A 67 -30.27 33.43 19.41
CA ILE A 67 -31.05 33.20 18.18
C ILE A 67 -31.31 34.50 17.44
N ARG A 68 -31.66 35.59 18.14
CA ARG A 68 -31.90 36.92 17.53
C ARG A 68 -30.71 37.44 16.76
N ASN A 69 -29.51 37.23 17.31
CA ASN A 69 -28.29 37.80 16.77
C ASN A 69 -27.64 36.93 15.70
N GLN A 70 -27.79 35.60 15.79
CA GLN A 70 -27.05 34.66 14.93
C GLN A 70 -27.86 34.15 13.73
N PHE A 71 -29.19 34.18 13.78
CA PHE A 71 -30.02 33.57 12.73
C PHE A 71 -30.97 34.58 12.08
N THR A 72 -30.59 35.02 10.88
CA THR A 72 -31.46 35.86 10.04
C THR A 72 -32.73 35.13 9.63
N GLY A 73 -33.85 35.86 9.55
CA GLY A 73 -35.15 35.31 9.17
C GLY A 73 -35.83 34.43 10.24
N VAL A 74 -35.31 34.43 11.46
CA VAL A 74 -35.89 33.75 12.63
C VAL A 74 -36.35 34.79 13.64
N TRP A 75 -37.58 34.67 14.13
CA TRP A 75 -38.19 35.62 15.07
C TRP A 75 -38.26 35.00 16.47
N ALA A 76 -37.47 35.52 17.41
CA ALA A 76 -37.53 35.11 18.81
C ALA A 76 -38.28 36.16 19.64
N VAL A 77 -39.38 35.76 20.26
CA VAL A 77 -40.27 36.59 21.09
C VAL A 77 -40.09 36.21 22.56
N GLY A 78 -40.12 37.19 23.46
CA GLY A 78 -39.95 36.98 24.90
C GLY A 78 -38.65 37.54 25.46
N ASP A 79 -38.24 37.10 26.64
CA ASP A 79 -37.03 37.56 27.32
C ASP A 79 -36.36 36.44 28.13
N CYS A 80 -35.16 36.71 28.65
CA CYS A 80 -34.38 35.72 29.39
C CYS A 80 -34.88 35.43 30.81
N GLN A 81 -35.89 36.14 31.31
CA GLN A 81 -36.47 35.93 32.65
C GLN A 81 -37.79 35.16 32.59
N ARG A 82 -38.65 35.50 31.63
CA ARG A 82 -40.01 34.96 31.47
C ARG A 82 -40.10 33.87 30.42
N GLY A 83 -39.02 33.66 29.66
CA GLY A 83 -39.00 32.74 28.54
C GLY A 83 -39.73 33.32 27.33
N GLY A 84 -40.02 32.45 26.37
CA GLY A 84 -40.52 32.88 25.08
C GLY A 84 -40.59 31.75 24.06
N TYR A 85 -40.80 32.14 22.81
CA TYR A 85 -40.94 31.21 21.69
C TYR A 85 -40.24 31.73 20.44
N VAL A 86 -39.94 30.81 19.51
CA VAL A 86 -39.24 31.11 18.27
C VAL A 86 -40.09 30.69 17.08
N VAL A 87 -40.16 31.55 16.06
CA VAL A 87 -40.90 31.31 14.81
C VAL A 87 -39.92 31.43 13.63
N MET A 88 -39.83 30.38 12.81
CA MET A 88 -38.88 30.31 11.70
C MET A 88 -39.50 30.58 10.31
N ARG A 89 -40.82 30.55 10.19
CA ARG A 89 -41.54 30.57 8.90
C ARG A 89 -42.75 31.50 8.92
N GLY A 90 -42.51 32.78 9.23
CA GLY A 90 -43.55 33.82 9.24
C GLY A 90 -44.70 33.56 10.24
N LEU A 91 -45.51 34.58 10.49
CA LEU A 91 -46.70 34.45 11.31
C LEU A 91 -47.86 33.96 10.43
N GLY A 92 -48.00 32.64 10.28
CA GLY A 92 -49.16 32.06 9.56
C GLY A 92 -50.51 32.29 10.27
N SER A 93 -50.47 32.62 11.56
CA SER A 93 -51.59 33.08 12.37
C SER A 93 -51.06 33.94 13.52
N VAL A 94 -51.73 35.06 13.80
CA VAL A 94 -51.41 35.95 14.94
C VAL A 94 -51.89 35.34 16.27
N SER A 95 -52.95 34.53 16.24
CA SER A 95 -53.56 33.91 17.43
C SER A 95 -53.01 32.53 17.78
N ASN A 96 -52.39 31.83 16.83
CA ASN A 96 -51.79 30.52 17.06
C ASN A 96 -50.54 30.31 16.17
N PRO A 97 -49.42 30.99 16.47
CA PRO A 97 -48.21 30.86 15.68
C PRO A 97 -47.62 29.44 15.82
N ARG A 98 -47.13 28.88 14.71
CA ARG A 98 -46.40 27.60 14.75
C ARG A 98 -45.00 27.84 15.28
N VAL A 99 -44.79 27.50 16.56
CA VAL A 99 -43.53 27.72 17.27
C VAL A 99 -42.57 26.54 17.13
N ALA A 100 -41.28 26.84 17.21
CA ALA A 100 -40.22 25.84 17.23
C ALA A 100 -40.12 25.11 18.58
N ILE A 101 -39.68 23.86 18.54
CA ILE A 101 -39.26 23.10 19.72
C ILE A 101 -37.74 23.08 19.86
N TYR A 102 -37.24 22.64 21.01
CA TYR A 102 -35.83 22.57 21.33
C TYR A 102 -35.41 21.12 21.57
N ASP A 103 -34.32 20.67 20.95
CA ASP A 103 -33.64 19.40 21.24
C ASP A 103 -32.32 19.72 21.93
N VAL A 104 -32.24 19.50 23.24
CA VAL A 104 -31.01 19.72 24.03
C VAL A 104 -30.39 18.37 24.35
N ASP A 105 -29.28 18.05 23.69
CA ASP A 105 -28.55 16.78 23.83
C ASP A 105 -29.41 15.51 23.70
N GLY A 106 -30.48 15.57 22.89
CA GLY A 106 -31.41 14.47 22.67
C GLY A 106 -32.70 14.56 23.50
N GLN A 107 -32.84 15.54 24.38
CA GLN A 107 -34.05 15.79 25.17
C GLN A 107 -34.90 16.89 24.54
N ILE A 108 -36.20 16.64 24.38
CA ILE A 108 -37.11 17.54 23.66
C ILE A 108 -37.86 18.45 24.64
N PHE A 109 -37.81 19.76 24.39
CA PHE A 109 -38.51 20.80 25.14
C PHE A 109 -39.42 21.64 24.24
N SER A 110 -40.61 21.97 24.72
CA SER A 110 -41.56 22.85 24.03
C SER A 110 -41.36 24.34 24.34
N GLN A 111 -40.63 24.64 25.41
CA GLN A 111 -40.33 26.00 25.86
C GLN A 111 -38.84 26.28 25.72
N ALA A 112 -38.49 27.55 25.53
CA ALA A 112 -37.10 27.97 25.43
C ALA A 112 -36.32 27.59 26.70
N PRO A 113 -35.19 26.86 26.59
CA PRO A 113 -34.37 26.46 27.73
C PRO A 113 -33.56 27.64 28.27
N ILE A 114 -34.23 28.62 28.89
CA ILE A 114 -33.59 29.82 29.46
C ILE A 114 -32.66 29.49 30.66
N TRP A 115 -32.76 28.28 31.20
CA TRP A 115 -31.86 27.74 32.22
C TRP A 115 -30.49 27.32 31.66
N LEU A 116 -30.36 27.20 30.33
CA LEU A 116 -29.11 26.77 29.71
C LEU A 116 -28.14 27.95 29.60
N ASP A 117 -26.99 27.82 30.26
CA ASP A 117 -25.88 28.76 30.11
C ASP A 117 -25.34 28.71 28.67
N VAL A 118 -25.31 29.89 28.03
CA VAL A 118 -24.85 30.07 26.66
C VAL A 118 -23.38 29.65 26.50
N ASN A 119 -22.56 29.80 27.54
CA ASN A 119 -21.15 29.39 27.51
C ASN A 119 -20.98 27.87 27.46
N ASN A 120 -22.01 27.11 27.83
CA ASN A 120 -21.99 25.65 27.76
C ASN A 120 -22.47 25.11 26.40
N ILE A 121 -22.78 25.99 25.44
CA ILE A 121 -23.19 25.57 24.09
C ILE A 121 -21.95 25.26 23.26
N LYS A 122 -21.83 24.02 22.81
CA LYS A 122 -20.77 23.61 21.88
C LYS A 122 -21.12 23.97 20.45
N ARG A 123 -22.38 23.80 20.08
CA ARG A 123 -22.94 24.16 18.77
C ARG A 123 -24.45 24.13 18.83
N MET A 124 -25.06 24.93 17.96
CA MET A 124 -26.51 25.03 17.82
C MET A 124 -26.87 24.89 16.35
N ALA A 125 -27.99 24.24 16.05
CA ALA A 125 -28.53 24.21 14.70
C ALA A 125 -30.00 24.60 14.68
N ILE A 126 -30.37 25.39 13.68
CA ILE A 126 -31.76 25.65 13.34
C ILE A 126 -32.15 24.81 12.13
N VAL A 127 -33.10 23.91 12.36
CA VAL A 127 -33.67 23.02 11.34
C VAL A 127 -35.05 23.51 10.98
N SER A 128 -35.12 24.18 9.84
CA SER A 128 -36.34 24.81 9.35
C SER A 128 -37.07 23.96 8.32
N SER A 129 -36.66 22.72 8.02
CA SER A 129 -37.24 21.89 6.96
C SER A 129 -38.40 21.00 7.45
N LEU A 130 -39.43 20.82 6.61
CA LEU A 130 -40.62 20.03 6.95
C LEU A 130 -40.27 18.54 7.07
N THR A 131 -39.28 18.10 6.29
CA THR A 131 -38.76 16.73 6.21
C THR A 131 -38.03 16.29 7.48
N TYR A 132 -37.26 17.17 8.12
CA TYR A 132 -36.62 16.85 9.41
C TYR A 132 -37.55 17.07 10.60
N GLY A 133 -38.36 18.13 10.58
CA GLY A 133 -39.37 18.38 11.62
C GLY A 133 -40.33 17.21 11.80
N ALA A 134 -40.65 16.47 10.71
CA ALA A 134 -41.48 15.27 10.74
C ALA A 134 -40.95 14.16 11.67
N ARG A 135 -39.62 14.07 11.90
CA ARG A 135 -39.05 13.08 12.83
C ARG A 135 -39.46 13.33 14.28
N TYR A 136 -39.79 14.58 14.62
CA TYR A 136 -40.25 15.00 15.94
C TYR A 136 -41.79 14.98 16.04
N GLY A 137 -42.50 14.47 15.04
CA GLY A 137 -43.97 14.40 15.04
C GLY A 137 -44.65 15.77 14.90
N SER A 138 -45.91 15.84 15.33
CA SER A 138 -46.74 17.06 15.20
C SER A 138 -46.15 18.28 15.93
N VAL A 139 -45.42 18.05 17.02
CA VAL A 139 -44.78 19.11 17.82
C VAL A 139 -43.59 19.76 17.10
N GLY A 140 -42.94 19.07 16.15
CA GLY A 140 -41.86 19.63 15.32
C GLY A 140 -42.35 20.51 14.16
N GLY A 141 -43.66 20.72 14.03
CA GLY A 141 -44.28 21.39 12.87
C GLY A 141 -43.91 22.87 12.68
N GLY A 142 -43.37 23.54 13.70
CA GLY A 142 -42.83 24.91 13.62
C GLY A 142 -41.31 24.99 13.42
N GLY A 143 -40.62 23.85 13.30
CA GLY A 143 -39.17 23.74 13.20
C GLY A 143 -38.52 23.27 14.51
N VAL A 144 -37.24 22.92 14.45
CA VAL A 144 -36.49 22.38 15.61
C VAL A 144 -35.19 23.13 15.78
N ILE A 145 -34.90 23.53 17.02
CA ILE A 145 -33.65 24.16 17.42
C ILE A 145 -32.87 23.11 18.21
N ILE A 146 -31.78 22.63 17.64
CA ILE A 146 -30.93 21.60 18.26
C ILE A 146 -29.78 22.31 18.97
N ILE A 147 -29.55 21.95 20.22
CA ILE A 147 -28.49 22.50 21.06
C ILE A 147 -27.67 21.34 21.59
N ASN A 148 -26.38 21.34 21.27
CA ASN A 148 -25.44 20.39 21.83
C ASN A 148 -24.55 21.09 22.84
N THR A 149 -24.52 20.58 24.07
CA THR A 149 -23.72 21.19 25.14
C THR A 149 -22.31 20.59 25.21
N VAL A 150 -21.42 21.29 25.90
CA VAL A 150 -20.06 20.79 26.18
C VAL A 150 -20.13 19.50 27.02
N GLY A 151 -21.04 19.45 28.01
CA GLY A 151 -21.20 18.35 28.97
C GLY A 151 -22.06 17.16 28.53
N GLY A 152 -22.96 17.32 27.55
CA GLY A 152 -23.83 16.26 27.01
C GLY A 152 -23.13 15.20 26.16
N GLN A 153 -21.80 15.17 26.16
CA GLN A 153 -21.03 14.20 25.39
C GLN A 153 -20.99 12.85 26.12
N ALA A 154 -21.59 11.83 25.52
CA ALA A 154 -21.12 10.47 25.77
C ALA A 154 -19.71 10.40 25.18
N ALA A 155 -18.71 10.27 26.06
CA ALA A 155 -17.31 10.34 25.70
C ALA A 155 -16.95 9.28 24.63
N LEU A 156 -16.75 9.70 23.39
CA LEU A 156 -15.78 8.99 22.55
C LEU A 156 -14.41 9.31 23.13
N SER A 157 -13.90 8.37 23.93
CA SER A 157 -12.75 8.52 24.84
C SER A 157 -11.43 8.83 24.15
N LYS A 158 -11.35 8.83 22.82
CA LYS A 158 -10.10 9.04 22.08
C LYS A 158 -10.32 9.77 20.77
N ILE A 159 -9.48 10.77 20.48
CA ILE A 159 -9.33 11.30 19.12
C ILE A 159 -8.89 10.11 18.26
N THR A 160 -9.75 9.77 17.30
CA THR A 160 -9.59 8.61 16.44
C THR A 160 -8.79 9.05 15.24
N ASP A 161 -7.61 8.46 15.03
CA ASP A 161 -6.83 8.66 13.81
C ASP A 161 -7.62 8.10 12.63
N LEU A 162 -8.13 9.01 11.79
CA LEU A 162 -8.92 8.72 10.60
C LEU A 162 -8.04 8.35 9.40
N ALA A 163 -6.72 8.58 9.48
CA ALA A 163 -5.78 8.23 8.41
C ALA A 163 -5.38 6.74 8.45
N ARG A 164 -5.60 6.05 9.58
CA ARG A 164 -5.30 4.62 9.71
C ARG A 164 -6.42 3.75 9.16
N LEU A 165 -6.08 2.91 8.18
CA LEU A 165 -6.89 1.77 7.78
C LEU A 165 -7.06 0.80 8.97
N ARG A 166 -8.28 0.31 9.18
CA ARG A 166 -8.63 -0.57 10.33
C ARG A 166 -9.11 -1.97 9.92
N HIS A 167 -9.35 -2.18 8.64
CA HIS A 167 -9.87 -3.43 8.11
C HIS A 167 -8.81 -4.27 7.39
N ASN A 168 -7.55 -3.85 7.46
CA ASN A 168 -6.40 -4.46 6.77
C ASN A 168 -5.58 -5.38 7.69
N TYR A 169 -6.24 -6.24 8.46
CA TYR A 169 -5.56 -7.24 9.28
C TYR A 169 -5.67 -8.60 8.60
N ILE A 170 -4.57 -9.35 8.58
CA ILE A 170 -4.61 -10.75 8.16
C ILE A 170 -5.51 -11.53 9.11
N LYS A 171 -6.42 -12.31 8.53
CA LYS A 171 -7.33 -13.20 9.26
C LYS A 171 -6.94 -14.67 9.17
N GLU A 172 -6.28 -15.04 8.08
CA GLU A 172 -5.97 -16.43 7.71
C GLU A 172 -4.50 -16.56 7.34
N SER A 173 -3.94 -17.75 7.56
CA SER A 173 -2.56 -18.04 7.14
C SER A 173 -2.47 -18.03 5.62
N VAL A 174 -1.42 -17.42 5.08
CA VAL A 174 -1.12 -17.46 3.64
C VAL A 174 -0.19 -18.64 3.39
N PRO A 175 -0.54 -19.57 2.49
CA PRO A 175 0.24 -20.79 2.27
C PRO A 175 1.63 -20.48 1.71
N GLY A 176 2.63 -21.24 2.15
CA GLY A 176 3.98 -21.22 1.58
C GLY A 176 4.08 -22.02 0.27
N GLU A 177 5.20 -21.87 -0.45
CA GLU A 177 5.43 -22.61 -1.70
C GLU A 177 5.41 -24.14 -1.54
N GLU A 178 5.79 -24.64 -0.37
CA GLU A 178 5.74 -26.07 0.00
C GLU A 178 4.31 -26.57 0.30
N GLU A 179 3.39 -25.67 0.62
CA GLU A 179 1.98 -26.02 0.89
C GLU A 179 1.15 -26.02 -0.41
N LEU A 180 1.61 -25.34 -1.47
CA LEU A 180 0.98 -25.25 -2.79
C LEU A 180 1.32 -26.45 -3.71
N VAL A 181 1.60 -27.62 -3.15
CA VAL A 181 2.06 -28.80 -3.90
C VAL A 181 0.97 -29.39 -4.79
N GLU A 182 -0.30 -29.34 -4.40
CA GLU A 182 -1.39 -29.95 -5.18
C GLU A 182 -1.59 -29.32 -6.56
N ASP A 183 -1.27 -28.03 -6.71
CA ASP A 183 -1.44 -27.29 -7.96
C ASP A 183 -0.17 -27.27 -8.84
N LYS A 184 0.92 -27.92 -8.40
CA LYS A 184 2.16 -28.03 -9.19
C LYS A 184 2.02 -29.11 -10.28
N PRO A 185 2.74 -28.96 -11.41
CA PRO A 185 2.88 -30.02 -12.40
C PRO A 185 3.26 -31.37 -11.79
N VAL A 186 2.71 -32.46 -12.33
CA VAL A 186 2.92 -33.83 -11.83
C VAL A 186 4.41 -34.18 -11.67
N TYR A 187 5.25 -33.74 -12.61
CA TYR A 187 6.69 -33.97 -12.55
C TYR A 187 7.34 -33.30 -11.32
N LEU A 188 6.91 -32.12 -10.91
CA LEU A 188 7.43 -31.45 -9.70
C LEU A 188 6.99 -32.19 -8.44
N ASN A 189 5.75 -32.68 -8.41
CA ASN A 189 5.24 -33.44 -7.27
C ASN A 189 5.99 -34.76 -7.09
N GLU A 190 6.32 -35.47 -8.17
CA GLU A 190 7.20 -36.64 -8.11
C GLU A 190 8.63 -36.26 -7.69
N LEU A 191 9.15 -35.13 -8.19
CA LEU A 191 10.50 -34.66 -7.91
C LEU A 191 10.70 -34.29 -6.43
N TYR A 192 9.78 -33.55 -5.82
CA TYR A 192 9.84 -33.18 -4.40
C TYR A 192 9.60 -34.36 -3.46
N ARG A 193 9.05 -35.47 -3.94
CA ARG A 193 8.95 -36.73 -3.18
C ARG A 193 10.21 -37.60 -3.29
N ALA A 194 11.12 -37.27 -4.20
CA ALA A 194 12.35 -38.03 -4.40
C ALA A 194 13.41 -37.64 -3.36
N ASN A 195 13.67 -38.54 -2.42
CA ASN A 195 14.64 -38.31 -1.34
C ASN A 195 16.09 -38.46 -1.83
N GLN A 196 16.36 -39.48 -2.65
CA GLN A 196 17.70 -39.75 -3.16
C GLN A 196 17.95 -39.04 -4.49
N LEU A 197 19.20 -38.63 -4.73
CA LEU A 197 19.61 -37.99 -5.98
C LEU A 197 19.23 -38.83 -7.21
N GLN A 198 19.46 -40.15 -7.13
CA GLN A 198 19.16 -41.05 -8.25
C GLN A 198 17.66 -41.12 -8.55
N ASP A 199 16.79 -41.09 -7.53
CA ASP A 199 15.35 -41.05 -7.73
C ASP A 199 14.92 -39.78 -8.45
N ALA A 200 15.50 -38.63 -8.06
CA ALA A 200 15.24 -37.36 -8.73
C ALA A 200 15.74 -37.35 -10.19
N VAL A 201 16.90 -37.96 -10.45
CA VAL A 201 17.43 -38.14 -11.82
C VAL A 201 16.49 -39.04 -12.64
N ASN A 202 15.96 -40.11 -12.05
CA ASN A 202 14.99 -40.98 -12.74
C ASN A 202 13.69 -40.22 -13.09
N VAL A 203 13.22 -39.32 -12.23
CA VAL A 203 12.08 -38.44 -12.52
C VAL A 203 12.40 -37.48 -13.67
N PHE A 204 13.58 -36.87 -13.66
CA PHE A 204 14.05 -36.03 -14.77
C PHE A 204 14.07 -36.82 -16.09
N ASP A 205 14.70 -37.99 -16.11
CA ASP A 205 14.85 -38.82 -17.31
C ASP A 205 13.48 -39.24 -17.86
N LYS A 206 12.54 -39.63 -16.98
CA LYS A 206 11.17 -39.99 -17.32
C LYS A 206 10.44 -38.86 -18.07
N TYR A 207 10.59 -37.61 -17.64
CA TYR A 207 9.84 -36.47 -18.17
C TYR A 207 10.59 -35.65 -19.22
N SER A 208 11.92 -35.79 -19.33
CA SER A 208 12.78 -35.01 -20.22
C SER A 208 12.35 -35.05 -21.69
N ASN A 209 11.95 -36.22 -22.20
CA ASN A 209 11.49 -36.40 -23.57
C ASN A 209 10.13 -35.72 -23.81
N GLN A 210 9.18 -35.91 -22.87
CA GLN A 210 7.84 -35.33 -22.98
C GLN A 210 7.86 -33.80 -22.98
N TYR A 211 8.71 -33.20 -22.14
CA TYR A 211 8.84 -31.75 -22.00
C TYR A 211 10.07 -31.17 -22.72
N SER A 212 10.59 -31.89 -23.72
CA SER A 212 11.81 -31.52 -24.45
C SER A 212 11.77 -30.13 -25.11
N ALA A 213 10.59 -29.63 -25.46
CA ALA A 213 10.41 -28.30 -26.03
C ALA A 213 10.21 -27.19 -24.97
N SER A 214 10.02 -27.54 -23.69
CA SER A 214 9.68 -26.58 -22.63
C SER A 214 10.94 -26.07 -21.92
N PRO A 215 11.36 -24.81 -22.10
CA PRO A 215 12.47 -24.25 -21.34
C PRO A 215 12.15 -24.18 -19.84
N TYR A 216 10.88 -23.92 -19.47
CA TYR A 216 10.44 -23.85 -18.08
C TYR A 216 10.60 -25.19 -17.34
N PHE A 217 10.40 -26.32 -18.02
CA PHE A 217 10.66 -27.64 -17.44
C PHE A 217 12.13 -27.78 -17.03
N PHE A 218 13.07 -27.43 -17.92
CA PHE A 218 14.50 -27.53 -17.62
C PHE A 218 14.94 -26.51 -16.56
N MET A 219 14.32 -25.32 -16.53
CA MET A 219 14.55 -24.33 -15.47
C MET A 219 14.05 -24.82 -14.10
N ASP A 220 12.90 -25.50 -14.05
CA ASP A 220 12.40 -26.11 -12.82
C ASP A 220 13.33 -27.23 -12.32
N MET A 221 13.81 -28.07 -13.25
CA MET A 221 14.77 -29.13 -12.93
C MET A 221 16.08 -28.53 -12.41
N TYR A 222 16.61 -27.52 -13.09
CA TYR A 222 17.79 -26.80 -12.65
C TYR A 222 17.60 -26.24 -11.22
N ALA A 223 16.51 -25.52 -10.97
CA ALA A 223 16.21 -24.93 -9.66
C ALA A 223 16.10 -25.99 -8.55
N TYR A 224 15.45 -27.12 -8.84
CA TYR A 224 15.37 -28.22 -7.89
C TYR A 224 16.75 -28.81 -7.58
N PHE A 225 17.52 -29.23 -8.60
CA PHE A 225 18.83 -29.86 -8.38
C PHE A 225 19.84 -28.89 -7.75
N SER A 226 19.80 -27.59 -8.09
CA SER A 226 20.69 -26.59 -7.47
C SER A 226 20.36 -26.33 -6.00
N SER A 227 19.10 -26.51 -5.59
CA SER A 227 18.70 -26.36 -4.18
C SER A 227 19.18 -27.53 -3.30
N ARG A 228 19.56 -28.66 -3.91
CA ARG A 228 20.03 -29.86 -3.21
C ARG A 228 21.54 -29.78 -2.98
N SER A 229 21.98 -30.16 -1.80
CA SER A 229 23.42 -30.23 -1.46
C SER A 229 24.21 -31.26 -2.30
N ASP A 230 23.54 -32.25 -2.88
CA ASP A 230 24.13 -33.30 -3.72
C ASP A 230 23.82 -33.13 -5.22
N GLY A 231 23.11 -32.06 -5.62
CA GLY A 231 22.56 -31.91 -6.96
C GLY A 231 23.35 -31.00 -7.91
N ASP A 232 24.36 -30.28 -7.43
CA ASP A 232 25.08 -29.24 -8.21
C ASP A 232 25.58 -29.73 -9.57
N GLN A 233 26.23 -30.89 -9.62
CA GLN A 233 26.75 -31.46 -10.88
C GLN A 233 25.63 -31.77 -11.89
N MET A 234 24.48 -32.24 -11.39
CA MET A 234 23.33 -32.53 -12.22
C MET A 234 22.67 -31.24 -12.71
N ALA A 235 22.56 -30.22 -11.85
CA ALA A 235 22.05 -28.91 -12.22
C ALA A 235 22.91 -28.29 -13.35
N ASP A 236 24.24 -28.31 -13.22
CA ASP A 236 25.16 -27.80 -14.23
C ASP A 236 25.03 -28.55 -15.56
N LYS A 237 24.89 -29.88 -15.51
CA LYS A 237 24.65 -30.70 -16.69
C LYS A 237 23.34 -30.33 -17.37
N ILE A 238 22.23 -30.25 -16.62
CA ILE A 238 20.91 -29.89 -17.17
C ILE A 238 20.96 -28.53 -17.85
N LEU A 239 21.57 -27.54 -17.19
CA LEU A 239 21.70 -26.20 -17.73
C LEU A 239 22.54 -26.21 -19.02
N LYS A 240 23.71 -26.83 -19.00
CA LYS A 240 24.61 -26.92 -20.16
C LYS A 240 23.94 -27.59 -21.36
N ASP A 241 23.27 -28.72 -21.14
CA ASP A 241 22.66 -29.52 -22.21
C ASP A 241 21.41 -28.82 -22.82
N ASN A 242 20.81 -27.88 -22.08
CA ASN A 242 19.57 -27.21 -22.48
C ASN A 242 19.67 -25.69 -22.65
N LYS A 243 20.86 -25.10 -22.49
CA LYS A 243 21.08 -23.64 -22.59
C LYS A 243 20.56 -23.05 -23.90
N ALA A 244 20.74 -23.76 -25.02
CA ALA A 244 20.24 -23.36 -26.34
C ALA A 244 18.71 -23.13 -26.41
N LYS A 245 17.92 -23.67 -25.47
CA LYS A 245 16.46 -23.44 -25.37
C LYS A 245 16.09 -22.15 -24.63
N ILE A 246 17.06 -21.59 -23.89
CA ILE A 246 16.94 -20.35 -23.11
C ILE A 246 17.58 -19.18 -23.88
N ASP A 247 18.65 -19.46 -24.64
CA ASP A 247 19.41 -18.49 -25.43
C ASP A 247 18.54 -17.63 -26.34
N GLY A 248 18.94 -16.36 -26.50
CA GLY A 248 18.22 -15.42 -27.36
C GLY A 248 16.85 -14.97 -26.84
N ASN A 249 16.36 -15.53 -25.73
CA ASN A 249 15.15 -15.06 -25.06
C ASN A 249 15.50 -14.30 -23.77
N PRO A 250 15.45 -12.96 -23.76
CA PRO A 250 15.85 -12.17 -22.59
C PRO A 250 14.95 -12.37 -21.37
N VAL A 251 13.70 -12.79 -21.53
CA VAL A 251 12.78 -13.10 -20.40
C VAL A 251 13.22 -14.38 -19.70
N LEU A 252 13.56 -15.43 -20.45
CA LEU A 252 14.07 -16.69 -19.90
C LEU A 252 15.47 -16.50 -19.31
N LEU A 253 16.35 -15.77 -20.00
CA LEU A 253 17.70 -15.45 -19.52
C LEU A 253 17.66 -14.69 -18.19
N LYS A 254 16.77 -13.70 -18.02
CA LYS A 254 16.60 -13.03 -16.71
C LYS A 254 16.15 -14.00 -15.62
N GLY A 255 15.19 -14.89 -15.91
CA GLY A 255 14.75 -15.91 -14.96
C GLY A 255 15.89 -16.85 -14.55
N LEU A 256 16.70 -17.30 -15.51
CA LEU A 256 17.90 -18.10 -15.26
C LEU A 256 18.93 -17.33 -14.41
N ALA A 257 19.18 -16.06 -14.73
CA ALA A 257 20.11 -15.23 -13.97
C ALA A 257 19.69 -15.10 -12.50
N TYR A 258 18.38 -14.96 -12.24
CA TYR A 258 17.85 -14.92 -10.87
C TYR A 258 18.12 -16.22 -10.10
N MET A 259 17.96 -17.39 -10.76
CA MET A 259 18.30 -18.68 -10.16
C MET A 259 19.80 -18.81 -9.90
N LEU A 260 20.66 -18.34 -10.82
CA LEU A 260 22.11 -18.35 -10.63
C LEU A 260 22.54 -17.45 -9.46
N GLU A 261 21.94 -16.27 -9.31
CA GLU A 261 22.20 -15.37 -8.19
C GLU A 261 21.76 -15.96 -6.84
N GLU A 262 20.59 -16.61 -6.77
CA GLU A 262 20.12 -17.28 -5.55
C GLU A 262 21.09 -18.37 -5.09
N ASN A 263 21.66 -19.13 -6.03
CA ASN A 263 22.64 -20.18 -5.75
C ASN A 263 24.09 -19.68 -5.62
N GLY A 264 24.31 -18.35 -5.63
CA GLY A 264 25.65 -17.76 -5.50
C GLY A 264 26.59 -17.98 -6.69
N LYS A 265 26.09 -18.44 -7.85
CA LYS A 265 26.84 -18.65 -9.09
C LYS A 265 27.05 -17.33 -9.85
N ASN A 266 27.64 -16.34 -9.16
CA ASN A 266 27.72 -14.94 -9.62
C ASN A 266 28.46 -14.77 -10.96
N LYS A 267 29.49 -15.58 -11.22
CA LYS A 267 30.25 -15.51 -12.48
C LYS A 267 29.42 -15.99 -13.68
N GLU A 268 28.63 -17.04 -13.49
CA GLU A 268 27.72 -17.54 -14.53
C GLU A 268 26.56 -16.57 -14.74
N ALA A 269 26.00 -16.02 -13.64
CA ALA A 269 24.99 -14.96 -13.71
C ALA A 269 25.50 -13.75 -14.52
N LEU A 270 26.76 -13.34 -14.34
CA LEU A 270 27.38 -12.28 -15.12
C LEU A 270 27.40 -12.58 -16.63
N GLU A 271 27.75 -13.80 -17.05
CA GLU A 271 27.71 -14.16 -18.47
C GLU A 271 26.28 -14.11 -19.04
N VAL A 272 25.29 -14.58 -18.28
CA VAL A 272 23.87 -14.47 -18.68
C VAL A 272 23.42 -13.01 -18.77
N TYR A 273 23.81 -12.15 -17.82
CA TYR A 273 23.46 -10.73 -17.86
C TYR A 273 24.15 -9.95 -18.99
N LYS A 274 25.35 -10.36 -19.43
CA LYS A 274 25.96 -9.84 -20.66
C LYS A 274 25.11 -10.19 -21.89
N GLU A 275 24.59 -11.41 -21.97
CA GLU A 275 23.70 -11.83 -23.05
C GLU A 275 22.40 -11.00 -23.05
N VAL A 276 21.77 -10.82 -21.88
CA VAL A 276 20.59 -9.95 -21.72
C VAL A 276 20.89 -8.52 -22.17
N PHE A 277 22.05 -7.98 -21.81
CA PHE A 277 22.47 -6.64 -22.21
C PHE A 277 22.62 -6.49 -23.73
N ILE A 278 23.17 -7.51 -24.41
CA ILE A 278 23.28 -7.52 -25.88
C ILE A 278 21.90 -7.55 -26.55
N LEU A 279 20.95 -8.30 -25.99
CA LEU A 279 19.59 -8.42 -26.52
C LEU A 279 18.73 -7.18 -26.24
N ARG A 280 19.01 -6.46 -25.14
CA ARG A 280 18.23 -5.29 -24.68
C ARG A 280 19.15 -4.11 -24.32
N PRO A 281 19.92 -3.55 -25.28
CA PRO A 281 20.89 -2.48 -24.99
C PRO A 281 20.24 -1.12 -24.69
N HIS A 282 18.95 -0.95 -25.04
CA HIS A 282 18.16 0.25 -24.78
C HIS A 282 17.34 0.16 -23.49
N TYR A 283 17.40 -0.95 -22.75
CA TYR A 283 16.66 -1.10 -21.50
C TYR A 283 17.49 -0.55 -20.35
N SER A 284 16.91 0.35 -19.55
CA SER A 284 17.58 0.91 -18.38
C SER A 284 17.97 -0.18 -17.37
N GLN A 285 17.12 -1.18 -17.19
CA GLN A 285 17.39 -2.32 -16.30
C GLN A 285 18.63 -3.11 -16.71
N SER A 286 18.91 -3.28 -18.00
CA SER A 286 20.07 -4.02 -18.47
C SER A 286 21.39 -3.44 -17.94
N TYR A 287 21.47 -2.11 -17.77
CA TYR A 287 22.64 -1.45 -17.19
C TYR A 287 22.74 -1.72 -15.69
N LEU A 288 21.62 -1.64 -14.96
CA LEU A 288 21.61 -1.94 -13.53
C LEU A 288 21.99 -3.40 -13.26
N ASP A 289 21.38 -4.32 -14.00
CA ASP A 289 21.63 -5.77 -13.90
C ASP A 289 23.09 -6.09 -14.18
N LEU A 290 23.66 -5.56 -15.27
CA LEU A 290 25.06 -5.78 -15.62
C LEU A 290 26.02 -5.16 -14.61
N ALA A 291 25.72 -3.95 -14.10
CA ALA A 291 26.54 -3.31 -13.08
C ALA A 291 26.56 -4.13 -11.78
N ARG A 292 25.41 -4.61 -11.32
CA ARG A 292 25.30 -5.50 -10.16
C ARG A 292 26.03 -6.82 -10.41
N ALA A 293 25.83 -7.46 -11.55
CA ALA A 293 26.48 -8.72 -11.86
C ALA A 293 28.02 -8.60 -11.86
N TYR A 294 28.58 -7.51 -12.39
CA TYR A 294 30.02 -7.25 -12.29
C TYR A 294 30.47 -7.08 -10.83
N ARG A 295 29.69 -6.36 -10.02
CA ARG A 295 30.00 -6.18 -8.59
C ARG A 295 30.04 -7.52 -7.86
N GLU A 296 29.02 -8.35 -8.05
CA GLU A 296 28.89 -9.65 -7.39
C GLU A 296 29.93 -10.69 -7.89
N ALA A 297 30.44 -10.53 -9.12
CA ALA A 297 31.56 -11.30 -9.64
C ALA A 297 32.94 -10.80 -9.16
N GLY A 298 33.00 -9.73 -8.36
CA GLY A 298 34.23 -9.11 -7.84
C GLY A 298 34.88 -8.08 -8.77
N GLU A 299 34.27 -7.79 -9.92
CA GLU A 299 34.73 -6.86 -10.95
C GLU A 299 34.24 -5.43 -10.71
N ILE A 300 34.52 -4.90 -9.52
CA ILE A 300 33.95 -3.66 -8.98
C ILE A 300 34.25 -2.43 -9.86
N GLY A 301 35.45 -2.37 -10.46
CA GLY A 301 35.80 -1.30 -11.41
C GLY A 301 34.90 -1.30 -12.65
N LYS A 302 34.58 -2.49 -13.19
CA LYS A 302 33.65 -2.62 -14.32
C LYS A 302 32.22 -2.25 -13.91
N SER A 303 31.79 -2.63 -12.71
CA SER A 303 30.49 -2.20 -12.15
C SER A 303 30.36 -0.67 -12.16
N ALA A 304 31.34 0.04 -11.60
CA ALA A 304 31.34 1.50 -11.57
C ALA A 304 31.30 2.12 -12.98
N ASN A 305 32.00 1.52 -13.94
CA ASN A 305 32.00 1.99 -15.34
C ASN A 305 30.63 1.83 -16.01
N ILE A 306 29.86 0.78 -15.69
CA ILE A 306 28.51 0.62 -16.24
C ILE A 306 27.57 1.72 -15.72
N TYR A 307 27.62 2.05 -14.43
CA TYR A 307 26.86 3.19 -13.90
C TYR A 307 27.24 4.52 -14.57
N ALA A 308 28.54 4.77 -14.75
CA ALA A 308 29.03 5.97 -15.45
C ALA A 308 28.56 6.01 -16.91
N ARG A 309 28.57 4.87 -17.61
CA ARG A 309 28.09 4.74 -18.98
C ARG A 309 26.58 5.02 -19.07
N TYR A 310 25.78 4.47 -18.17
CA TYR A 310 24.33 4.75 -18.14
C TYR A 310 24.06 6.25 -17.96
N LYS A 311 24.76 6.89 -17.02
CA LYS A 311 24.65 8.34 -16.81
C LYS A 311 24.99 9.13 -18.08
N TYR A 312 26.09 8.80 -18.75
CA TYR A 312 26.48 9.43 -20.01
C TYR A 312 25.40 9.26 -21.09
N LEU A 313 24.81 8.07 -21.23
CA LEU A 313 23.75 7.82 -22.22
C LEU A 313 22.45 8.59 -21.91
N LEU A 314 22.17 8.90 -20.65
CA LEU A 314 21.08 9.82 -20.29
C LEU A 314 21.40 11.27 -20.67
N GLU A 315 22.64 11.71 -20.46
CA GLU A 315 23.09 13.09 -20.77
C GLU A 315 23.09 13.36 -22.27
N GLU A 316 23.45 12.35 -23.07
CA GLU A 316 23.44 12.39 -24.54
C GLU A 316 22.07 11.99 -25.15
N GLU A 317 21.03 11.82 -24.32
CA GLU A 317 19.66 11.52 -24.75
C GLU A 317 19.50 10.19 -25.55
N PHE A 318 20.44 9.25 -25.41
CA PHE A 318 20.32 7.89 -25.97
C PHE A 318 19.44 6.97 -25.11
N LEU A 319 19.21 7.32 -23.85
CA LEU A 319 18.30 6.67 -22.91
C LEU A 319 17.43 7.71 -22.21
N PHE A 320 16.26 7.31 -21.74
CA PHE A 320 15.31 8.20 -21.08
C PHE A 320 15.26 7.97 -19.57
N ARG A 321 15.17 9.06 -18.81
CA ARG A 321 15.10 9.02 -17.34
C ARG A 321 13.71 8.58 -16.88
N SER A 322 13.67 7.65 -15.92
CA SER A 322 12.51 7.40 -15.07
C SER A 322 12.79 7.96 -13.68
N ASN A 323 11.77 8.57 -13.06
CA ASN A 323 11.90 9.09 -11.70
C ASN A 323 12.04 7.95 -10.69
N GLU A 324 11.30 6.86 -10.85
CA GLU A 324 11.34 5.72 -9.93
C GLU A 324 12.63 4.91 -10.13
N PHE A 325 12.91 4.47 -11.36
CA PHE A 325 14.13 3.71 -11.65
C PHE A 325 15.40 4.52 -11.36
N GLY A 326 15.38 5.83 -11.65
CA GLY A 326 16.52 6.71 -11.39
C GLY A 326 16.91 6.75 -9.91
N LYS A 327 15.93 6.75 -8.99
CA LYS A 327 16.18 6.67 -7.54
C LYS A 327 16.79 5.33 -7.15
N ILE A 328 16.23 4.22 -7.64
CA ILE A 328 16.73 2.87 -7.36
C ILE A 328 18.18 2.74 -7.86
N LEU A 329 18.46 3.20 -9.08
CA LEU A 329 19.80 3.19 -9.64
C LEU A 329 20.77 4.06 -8.83
N GLN A 330 20.33 5.25 -8.40
CA GLN A 330 21.12 6.12 -7.54
C GLN A 330 21.48 5.39 -6.24
N HIS A 331 20.48 4.82 -5.54
CA HIS A 331 20.70 4.03 -4.33
C HIS A 331 21.75 2.95 -4.55
N GLU A 332 21.64 2.17 -5.63
CA GLU A 332 22.60 1.12 -5.99
C GLU A 332 24.02 1.65 -6.21
N SER A 333 24.15 2.75 -6.97
CA SER A 333 25.45 3.36 -7.25
C SER A 333 26.09 3.96 -5.99
N ASP A 334 25.31 4.57 -5.12
CA ASP A 334 25.75 5.14 -3.85
C ASP A 334 26.18 4.02 -2.89
N ASN A 335 25.45 2.90 -2.86
CA ASN A 335 25.81 1.73 -2.07
C ASN A 335 27.12 1.09 -2.55
N LEU A 336 27.32 0.96 -3.86
CA LEU A 336 28.59 0.51 -4.45
C LEU A 336 29.73 1.40 -3.96
N LEU A 337 29.60 2.73 -4.05
CA LEU A 337 30.65 3.64 -3.62
C LEU A 337 30.87 3.58 -2.10
N SER A 338 29.82 3.45 -1.30
CA SER A 338 29.88 3.49 0.16
C SER A 338 30.54 2.25 0.74
N VAL A 339 30.22 1.08 0.19
CA VAL A 339 30.70 -0.22 0.68
C VAL A 339 32.00 -0.64 -0.02
N ASP A 340 32.11 -0.39 -1.33
CA ASP A 340 33.20 -0.90 -2.17
C ASP A 340 34.13 0.19 -2.74
N GLY A 341 33.84 1.49 -2.53
CA GLY A 341 34.59 2.59 -3.15
C GLY A 341 36.10 2.60 -2.87
N ARG A 342 36.52 2.10 -1.70
CA ARG A 342 37.94 1.94 -1.37
C ARG A 342 38.68 0.97 -2.31
N LYS A 343 37.99 -0.07 -2.79
CA LYS A 343 38.57 -1.11 -3.67
C LYS A 343 38.88 -0.57 -5.07
N ILE A 344 38.25 0.52 -5.47
CA ILE A 344 38.47 1.20 -6.76
C ILE A 344 39.30 2.49 -6.63
N GLY A 345 40.06 2.63 -5.52
CA GLY A 345 40.95 3.77 -5.30
C GLY A 345 40.26 5.11 -5.05
N LYS A 346 38.92 5.13 -4.99
CA LYS A 346 38.17 6.34 -4.67
C LYS A 346 38.09 6.49 -3.14
N ARG A 347 38.90 7.40 -2.58
CA ARG A 347 38.66 7.95 -1.24
C ARG A 347 37.50 8.92 -1.33
N VAL A 348 36.27 8.40 -1.47
CA VAL A 348 35.10 9.27 -1.45
C VAL A 348 34.91 9.71 0.00
N GLN A 349 35.25 10.97 0.29
CA GLN A 349 35.15 11.51 1.65
C GLN A 349 33.69 11.76 2.04
N ASN A 350 32.83 12.12 1.08
CA ASN A 350 31.38 12.30 1.27
C ASN A 350 30.62 11.72 0.06
N ILE A 351 29.95 10.58 0.24
CA ILE A 351 28.92 10.10 -0.69
C ILE A 351 27.61 10.64 -0.15
N LEU A 352 26.88 11.40 -0.94
CA LEU A 352 25.54 11.84 -0.58
C LEU A 352 24.60 10.65 -0.77
N THR A 353 24.42 9.86 0.28
CA THR A 353 23.41 8.80 0.33
C THR A 353 22.04 9.40 0.66
N ASP A 354 20.97 8.76 0.20
CA ASP A 354 19.62 9.11 0.63
C ASP A 354 19.42 8.71 2.11
N PRO A 355 19.17 9.66 3.04
CA PRO A 355 18.93 9.36 4.44
C PRO A 355 17.71 8.47 4.72
N PHE A 356 16.74 8.40 3.80
CA PHE A 356 15.53 7.59 3.96
C PHE A 356 15.78 6.09 3.85
N VAL A 357 16.83 5.68 3.13
CA VAL A 357 17.20 4.26 2.98
C VAL A 357 18.35 3.85 3.86
N ASP A 358 19.13 4.79 4.39
CA ASP A 358 20.33 4.53 5.17
C ASP A 358 20.04 3.79 6.50
N GLY A 359 20.74 2.68 6.71
CA GLY A 359 20.58 1.83 7.90
C GLY A 359 19.24 1.10 8.02
N THR A 360 18.42 1.09 6.96
CA THR A 360 17.11 0.42 6.93
C THR A 360 17.20 -1.01 6.42
N THR A 361 16.07 -1.75 6.48
CA THR A 361 15.93 -2.98 5.71
C THR A 361 15.34 -2.64 4.35
N ARG A 362 16.17 -2.74 3.30
CA ARG A 362 15.78 -2.45 1.93
C ARG A 362 15.46 -3.74 1.19
N VAL A 363 14.30 -3.79 0.56
CA VAL A 363 13.79 -4.94 -0.19
C VAL A 363 13.56 -4.53 -1.63
N VAL A 364 14.23 -5.18 -2.55
CA VAL A 364 14.15 -4.91 -3.99
C VAL A 364 13.50 -6.10 -4.68
N PHE A 365 12.43 -5.86 -5.42
CA PHE A 365 11.73 -6.85 -6.22
C PHE A 365 12.06 -6.62 -7.69
N GLU A 366 12.41 -7.67 -8.41
CA GLU A 366 12.67 -7.65 -9.84
C GLU A 366 11.93 -8.80 -10.51
N TRP A 367 11.32 -8.56 -11.65
CA TRP A 367 10.62 -9.60 -12.40
C TRP A 367 11.16 -9.70 -13.83
N ASN A 368 11.12 -10.91 -14.38
CA ASN A 368 11.73 -11.21 -15.67
C ASN A 368 10.85 -10.79 -16.87
N ASP A 369 9.53 -10.78 -16.68
CA ASP A 369 8.53 -10.48 -17.70
C ASP A 369 7.76 -9.19 -17.35
N SER A 370 8.01 -8.11 -18.09
CA SER A 370 7.39 -6.79 -17.87
C SER A 370 5.87 -6.77 -18.03
N GLU A 371 5.26 -7.81 -18.60
CA GLU A 371 3.80 -7.94 -18.73
C GLU A 371 3.16 -8.74 -17.59
N ALA A 372 3.93 -9.15 -16.59
CA ALA A 372 3.43 -9.82 -15.42
C ALA A 372 2.60 -8.87 -14.55
N GLU A 373 1.40 -9.31 -14.18
CA GLU A 373 0.54 -8.66 -13.22
C GLU A 373 0.51 -9.44 -11.91
N PHE A 374 0.67 -8.74 -10.79
CA PHE A 374 0.69 -9.33 -9.46
C PHE A 374 0.46 -8.28 -8.37
N GLU A 375 0.16 -8.75 -7.18
CA GLU A 375 0.08 -7.94 -5.97
C GLU A 375 1.17 -8.37 -4.99
N LEU A 376 1.84 -7.40 -4.35
CA LEU A 376 2.76 -7.63 -3.24
C LEU A 376 2.12 -7.15 -1.94
N GLN A 377 1.95 -8.05 -0.98
CA GLN A 377 1.37 -7.74 0.32
C GLN A 377 2.44 -7.76 1.41
N PHE A 378 2.62 -6.63 2.08
CA PHE A 378 3.55 -6.43 3.19
C PHE A 378 2.80 -6.44 4.50
N VAL A 379 3.02 -7.46 5.32
CA VAL A 379 2.37 -7.66 6.61
C VAL A 379 3.34 -7.27 7.70
N ASN A 380 2.95 -6.29 8.51
CA ASN A 380 3.72 -5.85 9.64
C ASN A 380 3.62 -6.81 10.84
N PRO A 381 4.45 -6.64 11.88
CA PRO A 381 4.44 -7.52 13.06
C PRO A 381 3.12 -7.51 13.84
N GLY A 382 2.30 -6.45 13.69
CA GLY A 382 0.96 -6.36 14.27
C GLY A 382 -0.13 -7.02 13.41
N GLY A 383 0.23 -7.69 12.31
CA GLY A 383 -0.69 -8.35 11.39
C GLY A 383 -1.43 -7.40 10.44
N GLN A 384 -1.14 -6.10 10.46
CA GLN A 384 -1.68 -5.17 9.47
C GLN A 384 -0.91 -5.29 8.17
N TYR A 385 -1.62 -5.23 7.04
CA TYR A 385 -0.98 -5.30 5.74
C TYR A 385 -1.18 -4.05 4.89
N TYR A 386 -0.19 -3.79 4.04
CA TYR A 386 -0.27 -2.90 2.88
C TYR A 386 -0.11 -3.76 1.63
N THR A 387 -0.87 -3.48 0.58
CA THR A 387 -0.77 -4.20 -0.69
C THR A 387 -0.43 -3.22 -1.79
N TRP A 388 0.67 -3.50 -2.49
CA TRP A 388 1.04 -2.82 -3.71
C TRP A 388 0.59 -3.66 -4.91
N LYS A 389 -0.03 -3.01 -5.90
CA LYS A 389 -0.60 -3.67 -7.07
C LYS A 389 0.21 -3.29 -8.31
N HIS A 390 0.82 -4.29 -8.94
CA HIS A 390 1.38 -4.17 -10.28
C HIS A 390 0.37 -4.76 -11.26
N THR A 391 -0.60 -3.94 -11.65
CA THR A 391 -1.65 -4.31 -12.60
C THR A 391 -1.92 -3.12 -13.51
N TYR A 392 -2.33 -3.38 -14.75
CA TYR A 392 -2.71 -2.31 -15.67
C TYR A 392 -3.82 -1.43 -15.08
N ALA A 393 -4.80 -2.05 -14.42
CA ALA A 393 -5.94 -1.35 -13.83
C ALA A 393 -5.57 -0.39 -12.68
N ALA A 394 -4.52 -0.68 -11.91
CA ALA A 394 -4.14 0.12 -10.73
C ALA A 394 -2.87 0.96 -10.94
N SER A 395 -2.06 0.65 -11.95
CA SER A 395 -0.69 1.18 -12.12
C SER A 395 -0.36 1.48 -13.59
N GLU A 396 -1.33 1.99 -14.36
CA GLU A 396 -1.19 2.28 -15.80
C GLU A 396 0.04 3.15 -16.11
N ASP A 397 0.15 4.33 -15.48
CA ASP A 397 1.26 5.28 -15.70
C ASP A 397 2.63 4.65 -15.45
N ARG A 398 2.72 3.85 -14.37
CA ARG A 398 3.96 3.16 -14.01
C ARG A 398 4.31 2.07 -15.02
N ILE A 399 3.33 1.26 -15.45
CA ILE A 399 3.56 0.19 -16.43
C ILE A 399 3.92 0.79 -17.79
N ALA A 400 3.36 1.93 -18.16
CA ALA A 400 3.77 2.68 -19.35
C ALA A 400 5.24 3.14 -19.22
N ASP A 401 5.62 3.74 -18.09
CA ASP A 401 6.99 4.16 -17.80
C ASP A 401 8.00 3.01 -17.87
N GLU A 402 7.64 1.85 -17.30
CA GLU A 402 8.42 0.60 -17.32
C GLU A 402 8.64 0.09 -18.75
N LYS A 403 7.61 0.11 -19.59
CA LYS A 403 7.69 -0.31 -21.00
C LYS A 403 8.54 0.63 -21.84
N ASP A 404 8.33 1.94 -21.69
CA ASP A 404 9.04 2.95 -22.47
C ASP A 404 10.54 2.98 -22.16
N LYS A 405 10.90 2.76 -20.89
CA LYS A 405 12.29 2.94 -20.40
C LYS A 405 13.01 1.60 -20.16
N GLY A 406 12.28 0.50 -20.29
CA GLY A 406 12.78 -0.87 -20.22
C GLY A 406 13.26 -1.24 -18.81
N TYR A 407 12.36 -1.24 -17.83
CA TYR A 407 12.68 -1.73 -16.49
C TYR A 407 11.54 -2.52 -15.83
N SER A 408 11.89 -3.32 -14.82
CA SER A 408 10.97 -4.25 -14.15
C SER A 408 11.46 -4.49 -12.73
N ILE A 409 11.44 -3.41 -11.94
CA ILE A 409 12.01 -3.36 -10.59
C ILE A 409 11.19 -2.43 -9.68
N ALA A 410 11.03 -2.82 -8.43
CA ALA A 410 10.42 -2.00 -7.38
C ALA A 410 11.28 -2.08 -6.11
N GLU A 411 11.30 -0.98 -5.35
CA GLU A 411 12.03 -0.87 -4.10
C GLU A 411 11.07 -0.56 -2.96
N TYR A 412 11.25 -1.26 -1.85
CA TYR A 412 10.54 -1.02 -0.60
C TYR A 412 11.54 -0.92 0.54
N VAL A 413 11.21 -0.04 1.47
CA VAL A 413 12.06 0.27 2.62
C VAL A 413 11.25 0.02 3.88
N ILE A 414 11.80 -0.81 4.76
CA ILE A 414 11.24 -1.04 6.08
C ILE A 414 12.09 -0.26 7.07
N ASP A 415 11.46 0.76 7.66
CA ASP A 415 12.09 1.66 8.63
C ASP A 415 12.65 0.86 9.82
N LYS A 416 13.87 1.21 10.24
CA LYS A 416 14.59 0.55 11.34
C LYS A 416 13.85 0.57 12.68
N ASN A 417 12.92 1.50 12.87
CA ASN A 417 12.10 1.63 14.08
C ASN A 417 10.89 0.67 14.07
N LEU A 418 10.51 0.12 12.92
CA LEU A 418 9.39 -0.81 12.79
C LEU A 418 9.86 -2.25 13.04
N GLN A 419 10.27 -2.52 14.27
CA GLN A 419 10.87 -3.78 14.67
C GLN A 419 9.86 -4.94 14.69
N GLY A 420 10.34 -6.15 14.43
CA GLY A 420 9.60 -7.40 14.49
C GLY A 420 9.64 -8.17 13.16
N THR A 421 8.87 -9.26 13.11
CA THR A 421 8.79 -10.12 11.93
C THR A 421 7.79 -9.56 10.93
N TRP A 422 8.27 -9.25 9.73
CA TRP A 422 7.46 -8.88 8.59
C TRP A 422 7.28 -10.08 7.68
N THR A 423 6.10 -10.21 7.09
CA THR A 423 5.80 -11.24 6.09
C THR A 423 5.49 -10.57 4.76
N VAL A 424 6.08 -11.08 3.69
CA VAL A 424 5.79 -10.63 2.33
C VAL A 424 5.11 -11.76 1.58
N ASN A 425 3.94 -11.46 1.01
CA ASN A 425 3.17 -12.37 0.18
C ASN A 425 3.06 -11.81 -1.24
N ALA A 426 2.80 -12.67 -2.22
CA ALA A 426 2.46 -12.28 -3.57
C ALA A 426 1.22 -13.01 -4.07
N LYS A 427 0.36 -12.29 -4.79
CA LYS A 427 -0.75 -12.85 -5.54
C LYS A 427 -0.48 -12.65 -7.02
N TYR A 428 -0.28 -13.73 -7.77
CA TYR A 428 -0.03 -13.64 -9.21
C TYR A 428 -1.35 -13.59 -9.98
N LEU A 429 -1.45 -12.68 -10.96
CA LEU A 429 -2.65 -12.45 -11.76
C LEU A 429 -2.46 -12.89 -13.22
N GLY A 430 -1.22 -13.09 -13.64
CA GLY A 430 -0.87 -13.63 -14.95
C GLY A 430 0.05 -12.73 -15.75
N ASN A 431 0.28 -13.11 -17.01
CA ASN A 431 0.84 -12.27 -18.06
C ASN A 431 0.14 -12.62 -19.38
N LYS A 432 0.43 -11.86 -20.44
CA LYS A 432 -0.16 -12.11 -21.77
C LYS A 432 0.38 -13.37 -22.45
N SER A 433 1.61 -13.76 -22.10
CA SER A 433 2.28 -14.94 -22.68
C SER A 433 1.77 -16.27 -22.12
N LEU A 434 0.96 -16.24 -21.05
CA LEU A 434 0.49 -17.43 -20.32
C LEU A 434 1.65 -18.33 -19.84
N THR A 435 2.80 -17.73 -19.57
CA THR A 435 3.99 -18.42 -19.09
C THR A 435 4.29 -18.06 -17.64
N PRO A 436 5.05 -18.86 -16.89
CA PRO A 436 5.50 -18.47 -15.56
C PRO A 436 6.31 -17.16 -15.56
N THR A 437 6.15 -16.37 -14.51
CA THR A 437 6.99 -15.20 -14.21
C THR A 437 7.90 -15.52 -13.04
N TYR A 438 9.19 -15.20 -13.15
CA TYR A 438 10.16 -15.34 -12.06
C TYR A 438 10.36 -13.99 -11.38
N LEU A 439 10.10 -13.97 -10.08
CA LEU A 439 10.26 -12.81 -9.20
C LEU A 439 11.51 -13.00 -8.34
N LYS A 440 12.54 -12.18 -8.54
CA LYS A 440 13.70 -12.10 -7.66
C LYS A 440 13.44 -11.07 -6.57
N VAL A 441 13.82 -11.44 -5.35
CA VAL A 441 13.83 -10.54 -4.20
C VAL A 441 15.24 -10.44 -3.67
N THR A 442 15.75 -9.21 -3.54
CA THR A 442 17.02 -8.94 -2.87
C THR A 442 16.77 -8.11 -1.61
N VAL A 443 17.17 -8.64 -0.46
CA VAL A 443 17.07 -7.98 0.84
C VAL A 443 18.46 -7.50 1.27
N TYR A 444 18.57 -6.23 1.62
CA TYR A 444 19.76 -5.61 2.21
C TYR A 444 19.45 -5.15 3.64
N ALA A 445 20.24 -5.60 4.62
CA ALA A 445 20.06 -5.19 6.01
C ALA A 445 21.36 -5.26 6.84
N PRO A 446 21.73 -4.20 7.60
CA PRO A 446 21.27 -2.82 7.42
C PRO A 446 21.87 -2.24 6.12
N TYR A 447 21.04 -1.62 5.30
CA TYR A 447 21.46 -1.07 4.00
C TYR A 447 22.48 0.08 4.17
N GLY A 448 23.49 0.12 3.29
CA GLY A 448 24.50 1.19 3.27
C GLY A 448 25.68 0.96 4.22
N ASP A 449 25.54 0.09 5.22
CA ASP A 449 26.59 -0.26 6.15
C ASP A 449 27.63 -1.23 5.52
N ARG A 450 28.88 -1.20 5.99
CA ARG A 450 29.92 -2.15 5.53
C ARG A 450 29.65 -3.59 5.95
N THR A 451 28.87 -3.78 7.01
CA THR A 451 28.40 -5.08 7.50
C THR A 451 27.06 -5.48 6.91
N GLN A 452 26.54 -4.73 5.92
CA GLN A 452 25.28 -5.04 5.25
C GLN A 452 25.27 -6.50 4.81
N ARG A 453 24.18 -7.20 5.13
CA ARG A 453 23.91 -8.53 4.61
C ARG A 453 23.05 -8.38 3.38
N ARG A 454 23.37 -9.13 2.33
CA ARG A 454 22.57 -9.27 1.13
C ARG A 454 22.04 -10.69 1.07
N GLN A 455 20.74 -10.85 0.87
CA GLN A 455 20.10 -12.13 0.63
C GLN A 455 19.30 -12.05 -0.65
N VAL A 456 19.49 -13.02 -1.54
CA VAL A 456 18.76 -13.15 -2.79
C VAL A 456 17.89 -14.39 -2.71
N ARG A 457 16.64 -14.27 -3.16
CA ARG A 457 15.74 -15.39 -3.38
C ARG A 457 15.00 -15.20 -4.68
N GLN A 458 14.62 -16.27 -5.35
CA GLN A 458 13.68 -16.18 -6.48
C GLN A 458 12.45 -17.06 -6.24
N TYR A 459 11.33 -16.62 -6.82
CA TYR A 459 10.06 -17.32 -6.74
C TYR A 459 9.47 -17.44 -8.13
N LYS A 460 9.01 -18.64 -8.48
CA LYS A 460 8.26 -18.89 -9.70
C LYS A 460 6.78 -18.59 -9.45
N LEU A 461 6.28 -17.53 -10.05
CA LEU A 461 4.87 -17.17 -10.07
C LEU A 461 4.19 -17.87 -11.25
N PHE A 462 3.27 -18.81 -10.97
CA PHE A 462 2.55 -19.54 -12.03
C PHE A 462 1.07 -19.81 -11.69
N LEU A 463 0.72 -19.94 -10.40
CA LEU A 463 -0.66 -20.10 -9.95
C LEU A 463 -1.38 -18.76 -9.93
N LYS A 464 -2.43 -18.62 -10.75
CA LYS A 464 -3.23 -17.41 -10.78
C LYS A 464 -4.18 -17.36 -9.61
N ASP A 465 -4.40 -16.15 -9.10
CA ASP A 465 -5.36 -15.83 -8.05
C ASP A 465 -5.14 -16.49 -6.69
N VAL A 466 -4.00 -17.14 -6.49
CA VAL A 466 -3.59 -17.71 -5.21
C VAL A 466 -2.61 -16.77 -4.53
N ASN A 467 -2.89 -16.41 -3.27
CA ASN A 467 -1.94 -15.66 -2.45
C ASN A 467 -0.91 -16.64 -1.89
N GLN A 468 0.37 -16.39 -2.18
CA GLN A 468 1.47 -17.22 -1.71
C GLN A 468 2.40 -16.41 -0.81
N LYS A 469 2.84 -17.02 0.28
CA LYS A 469 3.86 -16.44 1.15
C LYS A 469 5.21 -16.59 0.47
N LEU A 470 5.89 -15.46 0.23
CA LEU A 470 7.24 -15.46 -0.33
C LEU A 470 8.26 -15.71 0.77
N PHE A 471 8.37 -14.79 1.73
CA PHE A 471 9.34 -14.90 2.82
C PHE A 471 8.91 -14.09 4.05
N THR A 472 9.60 -14.38 5.15
CA THR A 472 9.59 -13.56 6.36
C THR A 472 10.95 -12.92 6.56
N LEU A 473 10.96 -11.69 7.04
CA LEU A 473 12.17 -10.97 7.43
C LEU A 473 12.03 -10.50 8.88
N SER A 474 13.12 -10.54 9.64
CA SER A 474 13.17 -9.93 10.97
C SER A 474 13.79 -8.54 10.84
N ASN A 475 13.00 -7.50 11.07
CA ASN A 475 13.48 -6.13 11.09
C ASN A 475 13.81 -5.75 12.53
N GLY A 476 15.04 -5.28 12.80
CA GLY A 476 15.44 -4.97 14.17
C GLY A 476 15.70 -6.20 15.03
N SER A 477 16.78 -6.90 14.73
CA SER A 477 17.56 -7.63 15.73
C SER A 477 18.96 -7.81 15.17
N SER A 478 19.94 -7.19 15.81
CA SER A 478 21.28 -7.75 15.84
C SER A 478 21.16 -9.15 16.42
N VAL A 479 20.89 -10.15 15.57
CA VAL A 479 21.12 -11.54 15.94
C VAL A 479 22.64 -11.69 15.97
N VAL A 480 23.21 -11.30 17.11
CA VAL A 480 24.36 -11.99 17.68
C VAL A 480 23.81 -13.33 18.13
N ALA A 481 24.08 -14.37 17.35
CA ALA A 481 24.08 -15.73 17.84
C ALA A 481 25.16 -16.49 17.07
N ARG A 482 25.92 -17.25 17.84
CA ARG A 482 27.25 -17.81 17.61
C ARG A 482 27.35 -18.78 16.44
#